data_AF-A0A6H1Q9G5-F1
#
_entry.id   AF-A0A6H1Q9G5-F1
#
_cell.length_a   1.000
_cell.length_b   1.000
_cell.length_c   1.000
_cell.angle_alpha   90.00
_cell.angle_beta   90.00
_cell.angle_gamma   90.00
#
_symmetry.space_group_name_H-M   'P 1'
#
loop_
_entity.id
_entity.type
_entity.pdbx_description
1 polymer ?
#
loop_
_entity_poly.entity_id
_entity_poly.type
_entity_poly.pdbx_seq_one_letter_code
_entity_poly.pdbx_strand_id
1 'polypeptide(L)'
;MQYGATHEFTLETASGVFHQAGIQIMGPDTWCPLLAEKAKPTVENTAVFYTRLVGPEGGPTEQLRELLERSLALISSGGADPVIRVHLHRGEYQALDAAAFQAVVGTGVAVVELND
;
A
#
# COMPACT_ATOMS: atom_id res chain seq x y z
N MET A 1 -10.46 9.25 15.50
CA MET A 1 -9.30 8.38 15.23
C MET A 1 -9.62 7.01 15.79
N GLN A 2 -9.59 5.97 14.96
CA GLN A 2 -9.78 4.59 15.39
C GLN A 2 -8.42 3.89 15.26
N TYR A 3 -7.75 3.68 16.39
CA TYR A 3 -6.50 2.92 16.39
C TYR A 3 -6.76 1.51 15.86
N GLY A 4 -5.84 1.00 15.06
CA GLY A 4 -5.98 -0.26 14.34
C GLY A 4 -6.69 -0.13 12.99
N ALA A 5 -7.28 1.02 12.64
CA ALA A 5 -7.82 1.24 11.30
C ALA A 5 -6.69 1.23 10.27
N THR A 6 -6.95 0.55 9.15
CA THR A 6 -5.99 0.37 8.06
C THR A 6 -6.59 0.96 6.80
N HIS A 7 -5.84 1.82 6.11
CA HIS A 7 -6.15 2.18 4.73
C HIS A 7 -5.48 1.14 3.84
N GLU A 8 -6.26 0.22 3.28
CA GLU A 8 -5.79 -0.87 2.43
C GLU A 8 -5.85 -0.50 0.94
N PHE A 9 -4.89 -1.03 0.18
CA PHE A 9 -4.80 -0.88 -1.27
C PHE A 9 -4.06 -2.07 -1.88
N THR A 10 -4.12 -2.17 -3.21
CA THR A 10 -3.46 -3.23 -3.96
C THR A 10 -2.45 -2.67 -4.93
N LEU A 11 -1.22 -3.19 -4.88
CA LEU A 11 -0.16 -2.92 -5.85
C LEU A 11 -0.27 -3.94 -6.99
N GLU A 12 -0.30 -3.47 -8.23
CA GLU A 12 -0.23 -4.29 -9.45
C GLU A 12 1.11 -4.09 -10.13
N THR A 13 1.79 -5.20 -10.40
CA THR A 13 3.07 -5.22 -11.10
C THR A 13 2.89 -5.34 -12.61
N ALA A 14 3.94 -5.04 -13.38
CA ALA A 14 3.94 -5.17 -14.84
C ALA A 14 3.68 -6.60 -15.33
N SER A 15 4.06 -7.61 -14.54
CA SER A 15 3.80 -9.02 -14.83
C SER A 15 2.39 -9.49 -14.48
N GLY A 16 1.53 -8.62 -13.92
CA GLY A 16 0.16 -8.94 -13.53
C GLY A 16 0.07 -9.64 -12.17
N VAL A 17 1.04 -9.43 -11.29
CA VAL A 17 1.02 -9.90 -9.90
C VAL A 17 0.42 -8.83 -9.00
N PHE A 18 -0.42 -9.23 -8.04
CA PHE A 18 -1.09 -8.33 -7.11
C PHE A 18 -0.57 -8.53 -5.69
N HIS A 19 -0.19 -7.44 -5.03
CA HIS A 19 0.20 -7.44 -3.62
C HIS A 19 -0.73 -6.52 -2.84
N GLN A 20 -1.40 -7.08 -1.83
CA GLN A 20 -2.17 -6.23 -0.92
C GLN A 20 -1.24 -5.55 0.08
N ALA A 21 -1.51 -4.28 0.36
CA ALA A 21 -0.75 -3.46 1.27
C ALA A 21 -1.66 -2.51 2.03
N GLY A 22 -1.13 -1.84 3.03
CA GLY A 22 -1.87 -0.82 3.74
C GLY A 22 -1.03 -0.01 4.71
N ILE A 23 -1.67 1.01 5.28
CA ILE A 23 -1.08 1.84 6.34
C ILE A 23 -2.05 1.86 7.52
N GLN A 24 -1.58 1.38 8.66
CA GLN A 24 -2.38 1.24 9.88
C GLN A 24 -2.07 2.35 10.89
N ILE A 25 -3.11 2.93 11.50
CA ILE A 25 -2.94 3.88 12.61
C ILE A 25 -2.59 3.10 13.89
N MET A 26 -1.42 3.35 14.47
CA MET A 26 -0.95 2.70 15.69
C MET A 26 -1.05 3.61 16.93
N GLY A 27 -1.11 4.93 16.75
CA GLY A 27 -1.15 5.90 17.83
C GLY A 27 -1.31 7.33 17.30
N PRO A 28 -1.30 8.34 18.18
CA PRO A 28 -1.20 9.75 17.77
C PRO A 28 0.06 9.92 16.93
N ASP A 29 -0.10 10.30 15.67
CA ASP A 29 0.99 10.49 14.69
C ASP A 29 1.90 9.27 14.47
N THR A 30 1.43 8.09 14.84
CA THR A 30 2.19 6.84 14.77
C THR A 30 1.49 5.89 13.81
N TRP A 31 2.20 5.47 12.76
CA TRP A 31 1.62 4.77 11.63
C TRP A 31 2.46 3.57 11.25
N CYS A 32 1.86 2.49 10.75
CA CYS A 32 2.60 1.28 10.42
C CYS A 32 2.30 0.82 8.98
N PRO A 33 3.32 0.72 8.11
CA PRO A 33 3.19 0.17 6.77
C PRO A 33 3.07 -1.35 6.84
N LEU A 34 2.11 -1.89 6.09
CA LEU A 34 1.74 -3.30 6.04
C LEU A 34 1.86 -3.82 4.61
N LEU A 35 2.59 -4.92 4.41
CA LEU A 35 2.67 -5.62 3.13
C LEU A 35 2.24 -7.08 3.30
N ALA A 36 1.36 -7.55 2.42
CA ALA A 36 0.92 -8.94 2.44
C ALA A 36 2.11 -9.87 2.21
N GLU A 37 2.20 -10.94 3.00
CA GLU A 37 3.28 -11.93 2.91
C GLU A 37 3.33 -12.65 1.56
N LYS A 38 2.21 -12.67 0.84
CA LYS A 38 2.05 -13.36 -0.44
C LYS A 38 1.31 -12.47 -1.42
N ALA A 39 1.60 -12.68 -2.71
CA ALA A 39 0.76 -12.16 -3.77
C ALA A 39 -0.64 -12.81 -3.73
N LYS A 40 -1.63 -12.09 -4.26
CA LYS A 40 -3.00 -12.54 -4.41
C LYS A 40 -3.40 -12.62 -5.89
N PRO A 41 -4.42 -13.41 -6.24
CA PRO A 41 -4.80 -13.63 -7.64
C PRO A 41 -5.64 -12.49 -8.24
N THR A 42 -6.21 -11.62 -7.40
CA THR A 42 -7.16 -10.58 -7.83
C THR A 42 -6.82 -9.23 -7.22
N VAL A 43 -7.40 -8.18 -7.80
CA VAL A 43 -7.27 -6.82 -7.29
C VAL A 43 -8.07 -6.61 -6.00
N GLU A 44 -9.18 -7.33 -5.82
CA GLU A 44 -10.14 -7.17 -4.72
C GLU A 44 -9.50 -7.22 -3.33
N ASN A 45 -9.98 -6.41 -2.41
CA ASN A 45 -9.55 -6.50 -1.01
C ASN A 45 -9.92 -7.88 -0.44
N THR A 46 -8.93 -8.63 0.04
CA THR A 46 -9.11 -9.97 0.62
C THR A 46 -8.41 -10.08 1.97
N ALA A 47 -8.83 -11.02 2.80
CA ALA A 47 -8.15 -11.26 4.07
C ALA A 47 -6.75 -11.84 3.83
N VAL A 48 -5.71 -11.15 4.29
CA VAL A 48 -4.30 -11.53 4.13
C VAL A 48 -3.55 -11.45 5.45
N PHE A 49 -2.43 -12.17 5.53
CA PHE A 49 -1.45 -11.98 6.59
C PHE A 49 -0.46 -10.89 6.18
N TYR A 50 -0.29 -9.90 7.05
CA TYR A 50 0.59 -8.76 6.82
C TYR A 50 1.88 -8.89 7.60
N THR A 51 3.00 -8.62 6.93
CA THR A 51 4.23 -8.23 7.59
C THR A 51 4.22 -6.73 7.82
N ARG A 52 4.54 -6.32 9.06
CA ARG A 52 4.81 -4.92 9.40
C ARG A 52 6.19 -4.54 8.88
N LEU A 53 6.29 -3.44 8.15
CA LEU A 53 7.59 -2.89 7.79
C LEU A 53 8.08 -1.97 8.93
N VAL A 54 9.40 -1.82 9.06
CA VAL A 54 10.05 -1.24 10.25
C VAL A 54 9.82 0.26 10.36
N GLY A 55 9.44 0.74 11.55
CA GLY A 55 9.57 2.12 12.00
C GLY A 55 8.27 2.93 11.90
N PRO A 56 7.55 3.17 12.99
CA PRO A 56 6.27 3.86 12.93
C PRO A 56 6.39 5.40 12.94
N GLU A 57 7.58 5.91 12.66
CA GLU A 57 7.94 7.31 12.74
C GLU A 57 7.59 8.03 11.44
N GLY A 58 6.83 9.12 11.54
CA GLY A 58 6.37 9.89 10.40
C GLY A 58 4.90 9.67 10.08
N GLY A 59 4.34 10.60 9.30
CA GLY A 59 2.94 10.58 8.92
C GLY A 59 2.60 9.51 7.90
N PRO A 60 1.33 9.40 7.48
CA PRO A 60 0.90 8.41 6.50
C PRO A 60 1.61 8.54 5.16
N THR A 61 2.04 9.76 4.78
CA THR A 61 2.83 10.01 3.56
C THR A 61 4.21 9.33 3.62
N GLU A 62 4.96 9.52 4.71
CA GLU A 62 6.25 8.88 4.94
C GLU A 62 6.11 7.36 4.96
N GLN A 63 5.09 6.83 5.64
CA GLN A 63 4.84 5.39 5.66
C GLN A 63 4.46 4.82 4.30
N LEU A 64 3.70 5.57 3.49
CA LEU A 64 3.41 5.18 2.11
C LEU A 64 4.69 5.11 1.28
N ARG A 65 5.56 6.12 1.39
CA ARG A 65 6.84 6.16 0.68
C ARG A 65 7.71 4.95 1.05
N GLU A 66 7.88 4.69 2.34
CA GLU A 66 8.66 3.55 2.82
C GLU A 66 8.06 2.21 2.35
N LEU A 67 6.74 2.06 2.42
CA LEU A 67 6.07 0.86 1.92
C LEU A 67 6.38 0.67 0.44
N LEU A 68 6.28 1.70 -0.40
CA LEU A 68 6.53 1.59 -1.82
C LEU A 68 7.99 1.25 -2.12
N GLU A 69 8.95 1.93 -1.48
CA GLU A 69 10.38 1.65 -1.64
C GLU A 69 10.73 0.19 -1.30
N ARG A 70 10.20 -0.31 -0.18
CA ARG A 70 10.43 -1.69 0.26
C ARG A 70 9.66 -2.71 -0.57
N SER A 71 8.43 -2.40 -0.97
CA SER A 71 7.63 -3.27 -1.84
C SER A 71 8.29 -3.41 -3.20
N LEU A 72 8.80 -2.30 -3.77
CA LEU A 72 9.58 -2.32 -5.00
C LEU A 72 10.85 -3.15 -4.84
N ALA A 73 11.59 -3.00 -3.74
CA ALA A 73 12.78 -3.80 -3.46
C ALA A 73 12.45 -5.31 -3.31
N LEU A 74 11.35 -5.64 -2.64
CA LEU A 74 10.92 -7.01 -2.40
C LEU A 74 10.41 -7.68 -3.68
N ILE A 75 9.56 -6.98 -4.45
CA ILE A 75 9.02 -7.44 -5.74
C ILE A 75 10.15 -7.57 -6.77
N SER A 76 11.08 -6.60 -6.82
CA SER A 76 12.17 -6.58 -7.81
C SER A 76 13.32 -7.54 -7.48
N SER A 77 13.30 -8.20 -6.31
CA SER A 77 14.36 -9.12 -5.89
C SER A 77 14.48 -10.39 -6.75
N GLY A 78 13.46 -10.69 -7.58
CA GLY A 78 13.44 -11.81 -8.54
C GLY A 78 13.67 -11.42 -10.01
N GLY A 79 13.97 -10.15 -10.30
CA GLY A 79 13.94 -9.55 -11.64
C GLY A 79 13.12 -8.26 -11.61
N ALA A 80 13.35 -7.33 -12.55
CA ALA A 80 12.62 -6.05 -12.57
C ALA A 80 11.15 -6.28 -12.92
N ASP A 81 10.29 -6.38 -11.92
CA ASP A 81 8.84 -6.39 -12.06
C ASP A 81 8.25 -5.15 -11.35
N PRO A 82 8.29 -3.97 -11.99
CA PRO A 82 7.91 -2.72 -11.35
C PRO A 82 6.41 -2.69 -11.05
N VAL A 83 6.04 -1.99 -9.98
CA VAL A 83 4.64 -1.61 -9.73
C VAL A 83 4.23 -0.58 -10.77
N ILE A 84 3.13 -0.85 -11.49
CA ILE A 84 2.59 0.04 -12.54
C ILE A 84 1.27 0.68 -12.13
N ARG A 85 0.58 0.12 -11.13
CA ARG A 85 -0.70 0.64 -10.67
C ARG A 85 -0.91 0.38 -9.18
N VAL A 86 -1.58 1.32 -8.52
CA VAL A 86 -2.06 1.22 -7.14
C VAL A 86 -3.57 1.35 -7.17
N HIS A 87 -4.26 0.35 -6.62
CA HIS A 87 -5.71 0.29 -6.52
C HIS A 87 -6.14 0.62 -5.10
N LEU A 88 -6.80 1.75 -4.91
CA LEU A 88 -7.29 2.19 -3.60
C LEU A 88 -8.64 1.54 -3.32
N HIS A 89 -8.73 0.84 -2.19
CA HIS A 89 -9.99 0.26 -1.74
C HIS A 89 -10.80 1.30 -0.98
N ARG A 90 -12.09 1.35 -1.25
CA ARG A 90 -12.98 2.24 -0.50
C ARG A 90 -13.24 1.66 0.89
N GLY A 91 -12.61 2.26 1.89
CA GLY A 91 -12.82 1.90 3.30
C GLY A 91 -13.51 3.01 4.08
N GLU A 92 -13.96 2.68 5.31
CA GLU A 92 -14.41 3.68 6.29
C GLU A 92 -13.27 4.63 6.70
N TYR A 93 -12.03 4.19 6.47
CA TYR A 93 -10.84 4.90 6.84
C TYR A 93 -9.91 5.12 5.63
N GLN A 94 -9.60 6.38 5.36
CA GLN A 94 -8.64 6.80 4.33
C GLN A 94 -7.60 7.72 4.97
N ALA A 95 -6.36 7.24 5.05
CA ALA A 95 -5.23 8.01 5.60
C ALA A 95 -4.75 9.11 4.63
N LEU A 96 -4.91 8.87 3.33
CA LEU A 96 -4.48 9.70 2.22
C LEU A 96 -5.55 9.58 1.13
N ASP A 97 -5.81 10.66 0.41
CA ASP A 97 -6.67 10.62 -0.78
C ASP A 97 -5.88 10.19 -2.02
N ALA A 98 -6.58 9.97 -3.14
CA ALA A 98 -5.96 9.56 -4.40
C ALA A 98 -4.90 10.56 -4.90
N ALA A 99 -5.08 11.86 -4.65
CA ALA A 99 -4.12 12.88 -5.07
C ALA A 99 -2.82 12.81 -4.25
N ALA A 100 -2.93 12.60 -2.94
CA ALA A 100 -1.78 12.40 -2.06
C ALA A 100 -1.04 11.09 -2.39
N PHE A 101 -1.77 10.01 -2.70
CA PHE A 101 -1.16 8.78 -3.24
C PHE A 101 -0.39 9.06 -4.53
N GLN A 102 -1.02 9.75 -5.48
CA GLN A 102 -0.42 10.08 -6.78
C GLN A 102 0.85 10.92 -6.62
N ALA A 103 0.88 11.84 -5.66
CA ALA A 103 2.05 12.65 -5.35
C ALA A 103 3.22 11.82 -4.80
N VAL A 104 2.94 10.74 -4.07
CA VAL A 104 3.98 9.86 -3.51
C VAL A 104 4.50 8.87 -4.56
N VAL A 105 3.62 8.23 -5.33
CA VAL A 105 4.01 7.19 -6.31
C VAL A 105 4.60 7.78 -7.60
N GLY A 106 4.34 9.06 -7.88
CA GLY A 106 4.78 9.76 -9.08
C GLY A 106 3.99 9.36 -10.34
N THR A 107 4.24 10.05 -11.45
CA THR A 107 3.45 9.90 -12.69
C THR A 107 3.68 8.59 -13.45
N GLY A 108 4.66 7.78 -13.01
CA GLY A 108 4.97 6.47 -13.61
C GLY A 108 4.07 5.34 -13.12
N VAL A 109 3.28 5.58 -12.07
CA VAL A 109 2.35 4.62 -11.46
C VAL A 109 0.95 5.20 -11.49
N ALA A 110 0.00 4.46 -12.07
CA ALA A 110 -1.39 4.87 -12.10
C ALA A 110 -2.05 4.65 -10.73
N VAL A 111 -2.76 5.64 -10.19
CA VAL A 111 -3.61 5.48 -9.00
C VAL A 111 -5.06 5.35 -9.45
N VAL A 112 -5.73 4.26 -9.05
CA VAL A 112 -7.11 3.95 -9.42
C VAL A 112 -7.92 3.72 -8.16
N GLU A 113 -9.03 4.45 -8.00
CA GLU A 113 -9.99 4.16 -6.94
C GLU A 113 -10.95 3.06 -7.40
N LEU A 114 -11.12 2.03 -6.58
CA LEU A 114 -12.11 1.00 -6.83
C LEU A 114 -13.45 1.40 -6.22
N ASN A 115 -14.51 1.30 -7.02
CA ASN A 115 -15.87 1.35 -6.53
C ASN A 115 -16.26 -0.03 -6.01
N ASP A 116 -15.59 -0.47 -4.94
CA ASP A 116 -15.95 -1.69 -4.22
C ASP A 116 -17.32 -1.51 -3.51
#